data_AF-A0A2H5VIA3-F1
#
_entry.id   AF-A0A2H5VIA3-F1
#
_cell.length_a   1.000
_cell.length_b   1.000
_cell.length_c   1.000
_cell.angle_alpha   90.00
_cell.angle_beta   90.00
_cell.angle_gamma   90.00
#
_symmetry.space_group_name_H-M   'P 1'
#
loop_
_entity.id
_entity.type
_entity.pdbx_description
1 polymer ?
#
loop_
_entity_poly.entity_id
_entity_poly.type
_entity_poly.pdbx_seq_one_letter_code
_entity_poly.pdbx_strand_id
1 'polypeptide(L)'
;MEIGRVLRDVQPLGGPEKARALREIVQRTEISLAQTIYVGDSITDVEALELVRREGGLAIAFNGNSYALRAAEFGCVSPSALVLAEIAERFAQGGREHVLALLTAHRDEAFIARSEQMRRRLRGQQIGGLG
;
A
#
# COMPACT_ATOMS: atom_id res chain seq x y z
N MET A 1 -28.31 8.57 -24.07
CA MET A 1 -27.40 7.40 -24.19
C MET A 1 -27.57 6.54 -22.94
N GLU A 2 -28.21 5.38 -23.04
CA GLU A 2 -28.62 4.57 -21.87
C GLU A 2 -27.44 3.99 -21.07
N ILE A 3 -26.31 3.69 -21.71
CA ILE A 3 -25.17 3.03 -21.05
C ILE A 3 -24.51 3.90 -19.96
N GLY A 4 -24.60 5.23 -20.08
CA GLY A 4 -24.07 6.16 -19.08
C GLY A 4 -24.88 6.19 -17.78
N ARG A 5 -26.08 5.58 -17.73
CA ARG A 5 -26.87 5.47 -16.50
C ARG A 5 -26.22 4.51 -15.51
N VAL A 6 -25.70 3.38 -16.00
CA VAL A 6 -24.99 2.39 -15.18
C VAL A 6 -23.75 2.99 -14.50
N LEU A 7 -23.04 3.91 -15.18
CA LEU A 7 -21.90 4.62 -14.59
C LEU A 7 -22.27 5.59 -13.46
N ARG A 8 -23.55 6.02 -13.39
CA ARG A 8 -24.06 6.85 -12.29
C ARG A 8 -24.56 6.01 -11.11
N ASP A 9 -24.97 4.77 -11.37
CA ASP A 9 -25.52 3.87 -10.36
C ASP A 9 -24.43 3.07 -9.63
N VAL A 10 -23.20 3.04 -10.17
CA VAL A 10 -22.03 2.40 -9.56
C VAL A 10 -21.12 3.46 -8.95
N GLN A 11 -20.83 3.34 -7.65
CA GLN A 11 -19.81 4.14 -6.98
C GLN A 11 -18.48 3.34 -6.93
N PRO A 12 -17.51 3.61 -7.80
CA PRO A 12 -16.22 2.94 -7.75
C PRO A 12 -15.45 3.34 -6.49
N LEU A 13 -14.60 2.43 -6.00
CA LEU A 13 -13.66 2.71 -4.92
C LEU A 13 -12.26 2.91 -5.52
N GLY A 14 -11.90 4.18 -5.72
CA GLY A 14 -10.57 4.59 -6.16
C GLY A 14 -9.68 5.04 -5.00
N GLY A 15 -8.57 5.68 -5.36
CA GLY A 15 -7.60 6.22 -4.39
C GLY A 15 -8.23 7.20 -3.38
N PRO A 16 -8.99 8.21 -3.82
CA PRO A 16 -9.67 9.14 -2.92
C PRO A 16 -10.62 8.43 -1.94
N GLU A 17 -11.36 7.43 -2.40
CA GLU A 17 -12.28 6.65 -1.55
C GLU A 17 -11.54 5.81 -0.52
N LYS A 18 -10.38 5.21 -0.87
CA LYS A 18 -9.55 4.47 0.12
C LYS A 18 -8.98 5.41 1.18
N ALA A 19 -8.50 6.59 0.79
CA ALA A 19 -8.03 7.59 1.73
C ALA A 19 -9.17 8.12 2.64
N ARG A 20 -10.39 8.26 2.09
CA ARG A 20 -11.58 8.59 2.88
C ARG A 20 -11.92 7.48 3.88
N ALA A 21 -11.92 6.23 3.46
CA ALA A 21 -12.19 5.08 4.33
C ALA A 21 -11.22 5.01 5.51
N LEU A 22 -9.94 5.35 5.32
CA LEU A 22 -8.98 5.44 6.44
C LEU A 22 -9.38 6.50 7.47
N ARG A 23 -9.83 7.68 7.03
CA ARG A 23 -10.30 8.73 7.95
C ARG A 23 -11.55 8.30 8.72
N GLU A 24 -12.47 7.60 8.05
CA GLU A 24 -13.68 7.04 8.68
C GLU A 24 -13.32 5.96 9.72
N ILE A 25 -12.33 5.11 9.43
CA ILE A 25 -11.82 4.11 10.38
C ILE A 25 -11.25 4.80 11.62
N VAL A 26 -10.37 5.80 11.44
CA VAL A 26 -9.77 6.58 12.54
C VAL A 26 -10.84 7.23 13.41
N GLN A 27 -11.89 7.81 12.80
CA GLN A 27 -13.00 8.40 13.55
C GLN A 27 -13.79 7.36 14.37
N ARG A 28 -13.89 6.13 13.88
CA ARG A 28 -14.65 5.06 14.55
C ARG A 28 -13.86 4.31 15.61
N THR A 29 -12.54 4.19 15.43
CA THR A 29 -11.68 3.41 16.33
C THR A 29 -10.91 4.29 17.31
N GLU A 30 -10.84 5.60 17.07
CA GLU A 30 -9.99 6.55 17.78
C GLU A 30 -8.49 6.22 17.69
N ILE A 31 -8.10 5.31 16.79
CA ILE A 31 -6.71 4.97 16.50
C ILE A 31 -6.19 5.95 15.45
N SER A 32 -5.13 6.69 15.78
CA SER A 32 -4.54 7.68 14.89
C SER A 32 -3.89 7.05 13.65
N LEU A 33 -3.76 7.82 12.57
CA LEU A 33 -3.03 7.38 11.37
C LEU A 33 -1.54 7.15 11.64
N ALA A 34 -0.96 7.82 12.64
CA ALA A 34 0.40 7.55 13.12
C ALA A 34 0.56 6.14 13.71
N GLN A 35 -0.52 5.55 14.20
CA GLN A 35 -0.57 4.18 14.74
C GLN A 35 -1.17 3.19 13.73
N THR A 36 -1.19 3.53 12.45
CA THR A 36 -1.77 2.72 11.39
C THR A 36 -0.71 2.22 10.41
N ILE A 37 -0.83 0.95 10.01
CA ILE A 37 -0.14 0.39 8.85
C ILE A 37 -1.12 0.38 7.68
N TYR A 38 -0.71 0.92 6.54
CA TYR A 38 -1.42 0.73 5.27
C TYR A 38 -0.54 -0.01 4.28
N VAL A 39 -1.09 -1.07 3.70
CA VAL A 39 -0.42 -1.90 2.69
C VAL A 39 -1.18 -1.78 1.38
N GLY A 40 -0.49 -1.33 0.34
CA GLY A 40 -1.01 -1.22 -1.03
C GLY A 40 -0.05 -1.80 -2.05
N ASP A 41 -0.45 -1.80 -3.32
CA ASP A 41 0.40 -2.30 -4.40
C ASP A 41 0.24 -1.57 -5.74
N SER A 42 -0.81 -0.77 -5.91
CA SER A 42 -1.19 -0.21 -7.20
C SER A 42 -1.48 1.28 -7.17
N ILE A 43 -1.88 1.83 -8.32
CA ILE A 43 -2.30 3.23 -8.49
C ILE A 43 -3.45 3.59 -7.54
N THR A 44 -4.40 2.68 -7.32
CA THR A 44 -5.58 2.94 -6.46
C THR A 44 -5.22 3.08 -4.97
N ASP A 45 -3.97 2.88 -4.60
CA ASP A 45 -3.48 2.97 -3.23
C ASP A 45 -2.69 4.25 -2.95
N VAL A 46 -2.38 5.04 -3.98
CA VAL A 46 -1.44 6.18 -3.90
C VAL A 46 -1.87 7.18 -2.82
N GLU A 47 -3.12 7.64 -2.85
CA GLU A 47 -3.62 8.65 -1.91
C GLU A 47 -3.68 8.14 -0.47
N ALA A 48 -3.95 6.85 -0.29
CA ALA A 48 -3.96 6.20 1.02
C ALA A 48 -2.54 6.01 1.58
N LEU A 49 -1.60 5.58 0.73
CA LEU A 49 -0.18 5.46 1.08
C LEU A 49 0.41 6.83 1.45
N GLU A 50 0.15 7.86 0.65
CA GLU A 50 0.62 9.22 0.92
C GLU A 50 0.02 9.81 2.18
N LEU A 51 -1.28 9.57 2.42
CA LEU A 51 -1.95 9.97 3.65
C LEU A 51 -1.26 9.34 4.86
N VAL A 52 -1.14 8.02 4.92
CA VAL A 52 -0.52 7.34 6.08
C VAL A 52 0.93 7.76 6.28
N ARG A 53 1.71 7.88 5.19
CA ARG A 53 3.09 8.37 5.25
C ARG A 53 3.18 9.77 5.85
N ARG A 54 2.32 10.71 5.41
CA ARG A 54 2.33 12.10 5.88
C ARG A 54 1.96 12.21 7.36
N GLU A 55 1.02 11.41 7.82
CA GLU A 55 0.56 11.42 9.22
C GLU A 55 1.46 10.61 10.17
N GLY A 56 2.61 10.11 9.69
CA GLY A 56 3.61 9.41 10.51
C GLY A 56 3.34 7.92 10.75
N GLY A 57 2.35 7.35 10.07
CA GLY A 57 2.09 5.91 10.09
C GLY A 57 3.06 5.13 9.20
N LEU A 58 2.74 3.86 8.94
CA LEU A 58 3.57 2.96 8.15
C LEU A 58 2.93 2.67 6.80
N ALA A 59 3.44 3.29 5.73
CA ALA A 59 2.96 3.10 4.37
C ALA A 59 3.85 2.12 3.59
N ILE A 60 3.30 0.95 3.23
CA ILE A 60 4.03 -0.16 2.60
C ILE A 60 3.45 -0.46 1.21
N ALA A 61 4.33 -0.50 0.21
CA ALA A 61 4.04 -1.09 -1.10
C ALA A 61 4.53 -2.54 -1.14
N PHE A 62 3.60 -3.50 -1.12
CA PHE A 62 3.92 -4.93 -1.14
C PHE A 62 3.84 -5.49 -2.56
N ASN A 63 4.98 -5.90 -3.13
CA ASN A 63 5.12 -6.26 -4.54
C ASN A 63 4.48 -5.20 -5.46
N GLY A 64 4.62 -3.93 -5.07
CA GLY A 64 3.95 -2.80 -5.70
C GLY A 64 4.53 -2.45 -7.06
N ASN A 65 3.71 -1.82 -7.89
CA ASN A 65 4.16 -1.17 -9.12
C ASN A 65 4.91 0.15 -8.79
N SER A 66 5.44 0.80 -9.82
CA SER A 66 6.17 2.07 -9.63
C SER A 66 5.35 3.19 -8.97
N TYR A 67 4.02 3.24 -9.16
CA TYR A 67 3.14 4.24 -8.55
C TYR A 67 3.03 4.04 -7.05
N ALA A 68 2.67 2.83 -6.61
CA ALA A 68 2.57 2.49 -5.20
C ALA A 68 3.93 2.62 -4.51
N LEU A 69 5.01 2.19 -5.16
CA LEU A 69 6.36 2.37 -4.61
C LEU A 69 6.65 3.85 -4.36
N ARG A 70 6.45 4.75 -5.34
CA ARG A 70 6.70 6.20 -5.15
C ARG A 70 5.87 6.82 -4.01
N ALA A 71 4.62 6.40 -3.86
CA ALA A 71 3.71 6.87 -2.82
C ALA A 71 4.06 6.31 -1.43
N ALA A 72 4.39 5.02 -1.38
CA ALA A 72 4.76 4.33 -0.17
C ALA A 72 6.11 4.81 0.36
N GLU A 73 6.28 4.65 1.66
CA GLU A 73 7.56 4.85 2.28
C GLU A 73 8.45 3.61 2.14
N PHE A 74 7.89 2.45 2.44
CA PHE A 74 8.60 1.18 2.38
C PHE A 74 8.13 0.35 1.21
N GLY A 75 9.08 -0.26 0.50
CA GLY A 75 8.79 -1.33 -0.45
C GLY A 75 9.07 -2.67 0.21
N CYS A 76 8.19 -3.64 0.00
CA CYS A 76 8.41 -5.01 0.44
C CYS A 76 8.26 -5.95 -0.77
N VAL A 77 9.31 -6.71 -1.08
CA VAL A 77 9.30 -7.68 -2.18
C VAL A 77 9.40 -9.06 -1.60
N SER A 78 8.35 -9.87 -1.73
CA SER A 78 8.30 -11.20 -1.12
C SER A 78 7.32 -12.12 -1.84
N PRO A 79 7.61 -13.44 -1.91
CA PRO A 79 6.64 -14.44 -2.36
C PRO A 79 5.48 -14.66 -1.39
N SER A 80 5.59 -14.21 -0.14
CA SER A 80 4.68 -14.52 0.96
C SER A 80 4.35 -13.29 1.80
N ALA A 81 3.09 -13.18 2.21
CA ALA A 81 2.61 -12.12 3.10
C ALA A 81 3.06 -12.31 4.56
N LEU A 82 3.71 -13.42 4.92
CA LEU A 82 4.23 -13.65 6.29
C LEU A 82 5.20 -12.54 6.76
N VAL A 83 5.93 -11.93 5.82
CA VAL A 83 6.77 -10.75 6.12
C VAL A 83 5.96 -9.57 6.67
N LEU A 84 4.70 -9.41 6.25
CA LEU A 84 3.82 -8.37 6.77
C LEU A 84 3.38 -8.67 8.20
N ALA A 85 3.28 -9.94 8.59
CA ALA A 85 2.98 -10.32 9.97
C ALA A 85 4.14 -9.95 10.90
N GLU A 86 5.39 -10.24 10.51
CA GLU A 86 6.58 -9.79 11.24
C GLU A 86 6.61 -8.26 11.37
N ILE A 87 6.36 -7.54 10.27
CA ILE A 87 6.31 -6.07 10.28
C ILE A 87 5.22 -5.56 11.24
N ALA A 88 4.03 -6.16 11.20
CA ALA A 88 2.93 -5.77 12.08
C ALA A 88 3.25 -6.03 13.55
N GLU A 89 3.89 -7.16 13.87
CA GLU A 89 4.32 -7.49 15.23
C GLU A 89 5.37 -6.48 15.74
N ARG A 90 6.38 -6.15 14.93
CA ARG A 90 7.39 -5.12 15.30
C ARG A 90 6.76 -3.75 15.49
N PHE A 91 5.84 -3.37 14.61
CA PHE A 91 5.13 -2.11 14.71
C PHE A 91 4.26 -2.05 15.97
N ALA A 92 3.62 -3.16 16.37
CA ALA A 92 2.87 -3.23 17.61
C ALA A 92 3.78 -3.12 18.86
N GLN A 93 5.01 -3.65 18.80
CA GLN A 93 5.95 -3.65 19.93
C GLN A 93 6.63 -2.30 20.17
N GLY A 94 6.95 -1.54 19.12
CA GLY A 94 7.69 -0.28 19.26
C GLY A 94 7.49 0.69 18.11
N GLY A 95 6.34 0.60 17.44
CA GLY A 95 5.96 1.49 16.38
C GLY A 95 6.91 1.44 15.19
N ARG A 96 6.99 2.59 14.52
CA ARG A 96 7.74 2.79 13.29
C ARG A 96 9.24 2.52 13.43
N GLU A 97 9.84 2.89 14.56
CA GLU A 97 11.29 2.76 14.78
C GLU A 97 11.73 1.29 14.76
N HIS A 98 10.93 0.40 15.34
CA HIS A 98 11.20 -1.03 15.34
C HIS A 98 11.11 -1.64 13.94
N VAL A 99 10.28 -1.10 13.06
CA VAL A 99 10.20 -1.54 11.66
C VAL A 99 11.39 -1.03 10.85
N LEU A 100 11.86 0.20 11.10
CA LEU A 100 13.04 0.77 10.44
C LEU A 100 14.30 -0.08 10.67
N ALA A 101 14.41 -0.76 11.82
CA ALA A 101 15.49 -1.68 12.11
C ALA A 101 15.53 -2.91 11.18
N LEU A 102 14.45 -3.23 10.48
CA LEU A 102 14.37 -4.32 9.50
C LEU A 102 14.86 -3.90 8.10
N LEU A 103 15.20 -2.63 7.87
CA LEU A 103 15.62 -2.16 6.56
C LEU A 103 16.93 -2.80 6.12
N THR A 104 16.90 -3.45 4.96
CA THR A 104 18.05 -4.17 4.39
C THR A 104 18.64 -3.49 3.16
N ALA A 105 17.93 -2.54 2.55
CA ALA A 105 18.34 -1.89 1.32
C ALA A 105 17.66 -0.53 1.11
N HIS A 106 18.27 0.30 0.27
CA HIS A 106 17.65 1.51 -0.27
C HIS A 106 16.85 1.21 -1.54
N ARG A 107 15.87 2.06 -1.81
CA ARG A 107 15.08 1.99 -3.03
C ARG A 107 15.90 2.56 -4.20
N ASP A 108 16.12 1.73 -5.21
CA ASP A 108 16.72 2.07 -6.49
C ASP A 108 15.88 1.51 -7.65
N GLU A 109 16.30 1.77 -8.89
CA GLU A 109 15.61 1.24 -10.08
C GLU A 109 15.58 -0.30 -10.08
N ALA A 110 16.65 -0.94 -9.61
CA ALA A 110 16.72 -2.39 -9.48
C ALA A 110 15.66 -2.93 -8.50
N PHE A 111 15.37 -2.20 -7.42
CA PHE A 111 14.31 -2.53 -6.47
C PHE A 111 12.93 -2.48 -7.13
N ILE A 112 12.64 -1.43 -7.90
CA ILE A 112 11.37 -1.30 -8.63
C ILE A 112 11.21 -2.47 -9.61
N ALA A 113 12.25 -2.79 -10.37
CA ALA A 113 12.24 -3.91 -11.30
C ALA A 113 11.99 -5.26 -10.60
N ARG A 114 12.65 -5.52 -9.46
CA ARG A 114 12.42 -6.72 -8.64
C ARG A 114 10.99 -6.81 -8.12
N SER A 115 10.42 -5.69 -7.69
CA SER A 115 9.04 -5.62 -7.21
C SER A 115 8.04 -5.96 -8.30
N GLU A 116 8.17 -5.36 -9.48
CA GLU A 116 7.30 -5.66 -10.63
C GLU A 116 7.48 -7.08 -11.15
N GLN A 117 8.71 -7.60 -11.13
CA GLN A 117 8.98 -9.01 -11.46
C GLN A 117 8.24 -9.94 -10.49
N MET A 118 8.32 -9.68 -9.18
CA MET A 118 7.61 -10.47 -8.17
C MET A 118 6.09 -10.39 -8.35
N ARG A 119 5.57 -9.18 -8.62
CA ARG A 119 4.15 -8.94 -8.95
C ARG A 119 3.70 -9.81 -10.13
N ARG A 120 4.43 -9.81 -11.25
CA ARG A 120 4.12 -10.62 -12.45
C ARG A 120 4.27 -12.12 -12.18
N ARG A 121 5.25 -12.52 -11.36
CA ARG A 121 5.45 -13.93 -10.98
C ARG A 121 4.27 -14.47 -10.17
N LEU A 122 3.73 -13.69 -9.24
CA LEU A 122 2.61 -14.11 -8.38
C LEU A 122 1.24 -13.96 -9.05
N ARG A 123 1.04 -12.92 -9.86
CA ARG A 123 -0.27 -12.59 -10.47
C ARG A 123 -0.42 -13.07 -11.92
N GLY A 124 0.64 -13.64 -12.50
CA GLY A 124 0.72 -13.92 -13.93
C GLY A 124 1.01 -12.66 -14.75
N GLN A 125 1.51 -12.84 -15.98
CA GLN A 125 1.93 -11.74 -16.87
C GLN A 125 0.76 -10.83 -17.26
N GLN A 126 -0.43 -11.40 -17.48
CA GLN A 126 -1.60 -10.63 -17.91
C GLN A 126 -2.14 -9.69 -16.82
N ILE A 127 -2.19 -10.13 -15.56
CA ILE A 127 -2.73 -9.31 -14.47
C ILE A 127 -1.64 -8.47 -13.81
N GLY A 128 -0.45 -9.04 -13.62
CA GLY A 128 0.67 -8.36 -12.98
C GLY A 128 1.30 -7.24 -13.83
N GLY A 129 1.06 -7.23 -15.15
CA GLY A 129 1.47 -6.17 -16.06
C GLY A 129 0.47 -5.02 -16.21
N LEU A 130 -0.74 -5.16 -15.65
CA LEU A 130 -1.75 -4.10 -15.67
C LEU A 130 -1.53 -3.14 -14.49
N GLY A 131 -1.70 -1.84 -14.80
CA GLY A 131 -1.72 -0.74 -13.84
C GLY A 131 -0.67 -0.86 -12.75
#